data_AF-A0A8K1FUE4-F1
#
_entry.id   AF-A0A8K1FUE4-F1
#
_cell.length_a   1.000
_cell.length_b   1.000
_cell.length_c   1.000
_cell.angle_alpha   90.00
_cell.angle_beta   90.00
_cell.angle_gamma   90.00
#
_symmetry.space_group_name_H-M   'P 1'
#
loop_
_entity.id
_entity.type
_entity.pdbx_description
1 polymer ?
#
loop_
_entity_poly.entity_id
_entity_poly.type
_entity_poly.pdbx_seq_one_letter_code
_entity_poly.pdbx_strand_id
1 'polypeptide(L)'
;REPPAPRKECYLSLELPVFCDAVLGTNVTRGECCCSVGAGWGDLCEVYPCPLPSSAEFVSLCPDGRGFIQDDNGLDFGVPAHR
;
A
#
# COMPACT_ATOMS: atom_id res chain seq x y z
N ARG A 1 -22.93 -2.35 4.78
CA ARG A 1 -22.40 -2.29 3.39
C ARG A 1 -21.35 -1.19 3.43
N GLU A 2 -20.09 -1.53 3.75
CA GLU A 2 -19.02 -0.52 3.68
C GLU A 2 -18.94 0.02 2.24
N PRO A 3 -18.72 1.33 2.06
CA PRO A 3 -18.42 1.88 0.75
C PRO A 3 -17.14 1.21 0.20
N PRO A 4 -17.02 1.05 -1.12
CA PRO A 4 -15.78 0.55 -1.72
C PRO A 4 -14.63 1.44 -1.28
N ALA A 5 -13.53 0.82 -0.83
CA ALA A 5 -12.36 1.57 -0.40
C ALA A 5 -11.89 2.48 -1.55
N PRO A 6 -11.57 3.76 -1.27
CA PRO A 6 -11.02 4.66 -2.27
C PRO A 6 -9.75 4.03 -2.87
N ARG A 7 -9.58 4.17 -4.18
CA ARG A 7 -8.40 3.72 -4.92
C ARG A 7 -7.62 4.95 -5.39
N LYS A 8 -6.31 4.97 -5.12
CA LYS A 8 -5.39 6.09 -5.38
C LYS A 8 -4.01 5.57 -5.77
N GLU A 9 -3.00 6.43 -5.75
CA GLU A 9 -1.61 6.14 -6.10
C GLU A 9 -0.84 5.64 -4.87
N CYS A 10 0.00 4.63 -5.07
CA CYS A 10 0.92 4.10 -4.07
C CYS A 10 2.31 4.62 -4.32
N TYR A 11 3.05 4.89 -3.25
CA TYR A 11 4.38 5.47 -3.31
C TYR A 11 5.39 4.58 -2.58
N LEU A 12 6.54 4.34 -3.21
CA LEU A 12 7.62 3.47 -2.69
C LEU A 12 8.36 4.09 -1.51
N SER A 13 8.54 5.42 -1.53
CA SER A 13 9.24 6.17 -0.50
C SER A 13 8.75 7.60 -0.45
N LEU A 14 8.68 8.15 0.77
CA LEU A 14 8.36 9.56 1.04
C LEU A 14 9.62 10.38 1.36
N GLU A 15 10.81 9.78 1.26
CA GLU A 15 12.09 10.43 1.59
C GLU A 15 12.66 11.27 0.44
N LEU A 16 12.01 11.26 -0.73
CA LEU A 16 12.42 12.07 -1.87
C LEU A 16 11.82 13.49 -1.77
N PRO A 17 12.59 14.52 -2.17
CA PRO A 17 12.14 15.92 -2.13
C PRO A 17 10.94 16.20 -3.05
N VAL A 18 10.61 15.27 -3.94
CA VAL A 18 9.40 15.28 -4.78
C VAL A 18 8.73 13.91 -4.67
N PHE A 19 8.02 13.69 -3.57
CA PHE A 19 7.31 12.44 -3.29
C PHE A 19 6.28 12.07 -4.37
N CYS A 20 5.83 13.02 -5.19
CA CYS A 20 4.83 12.79 -6.24
C CYS A 20 5.31 12.00 -7.46
N ASP A 21 6.63 11.83 -7.63
CA ASP A 21 7.18 11.12 -8.81
C ASP A 21 7.44 9.63 -8.51
N ALA A 22 7.43 9.24 -7.22
CA ALA A 22 7.77 7.90 -6.76
C ALA A 22 6.58 6.92 -6.76
N VAL A 23 5.73 7.01 -7.78
CA VAL A 23 4.51 6.19 -7.89
C VAL A 23 4.89 4.74 -8.22
N LEU A 24 4.53 3.82 -7.32
CA LEU A 24 4.62 2.36 -7.46
C LEU A 24 3.53 1.78 -8.35
N GLY A 25 2.34 2.35 -8.23
CA GLY A 25 1.12 1.82 -8.81
C GLY A 25 -0.03 2.79 -8.64
N THR A 26 -0.88 2.87 -9.64
CA THR A 26 -2.08 3.70 -9.64
C THR A 26 -3.31 2.82 -9.40
N ASN A 27 -4.39 3.40 -8.90
CA ASN A 27 -5.65 2.68 -8.68
C ASN A 27 -5.54 1.51 -7.69
N VAL A 28 -4.78 1.70 -6.62
CA VAL A 28 -4.71 0.75 -5.50
C VAL A 28 -5.39 1.31 -4.26
N THR A 29 -5.93 0.44 -3.43
CA THR A 29 -6.47 0.80 -2.12
C THR A 29 -5.35 1.05 -1.11
N ARG A 30 -5.68 1.76 -0.02
CA ARG A 30 -4.74 1.97 1.09
C ARG A 30 -4.20 0.66 1.66
N GLY A 31 -5.04 -0.38 1.69
CA GLY A 31 -4.64 -1.73 2.10
C GLY A 31 -3.62 -2.33 1.15
N GLU A 32 -3.91 -2.42 -0.15
CA GLU A 32 -2.97 -2.99 -1.14
C GLU A 32 -1.59 -2.30 -1.13
N CYS A 33 -1.57 -0.97 -0.97
CA CYS A 33 -0.31 -0.23 -0.88
C CYS A 33 0.44 -0.45 0.45
N CYS A 34 -0.24 -0.28 1.58
CA CYS A 34 0.41 -0.34 2.88
C CYS A 34 0.67 -1.76 3.39
N CYS A 35 -0.11 -2.74 2.95
CA CYS A 35 0.13 -4.17 3.22
C CYS A 35 1.22 -4.75 2.33
N SER A 36 1.75 -4.00 1.37
CA SER A 36 2.87 -4.43 0.52
C SER A 36 4.18 -3.73 0.94
N VAL A 37 4.91 -3.18 -0.03
CA VAL A 37 6.15 -2.43 0.18
C VAL A 37 5.95 -0.92 0.08
N GLY A 38 4.69 -0.47 -0.02
CA GLY A 38 4.35 0.95 -0.11
C GLY A 38 4.68 1.71 1.19
N ALA A 39 5.24 2.90 1.02
CA ALA A 39 5.52 3.84 2.10
C ALA A 39 4.41 4.90 2.24
N GLY A 40 3.66 5.17 1.17
CA GLY A 40 2.59 6.18 1.19
C GLY A 40 1.49 5.90 0.18
N TRP A 41 0.30 6.42 0.47
CA TRP A 41 -0.89 6.26 -0.36
C TRP A 41 -1.63 7.60 -0.47
N GLY A 42 -1.96 8.01 -1.69
CA GLY A 42 -2.55 9.33 -1.94
C GLY A 42 -2.76 9.64 -3.41
N ASP A 43 -3.25 10.84 -3.71
CA ASP A 43 -3.46 11.32 -5.08
C ASP A 43 -3.05 12.79 -5.17
N LEU A 44 -2.67 13.25 -6.36
CA LEU A 44 -2.38 14.67 -6.62
C LEU A 44 -1.33 15.27 -5.66
N CYS A 45 -0.26 14.53 -5.36
CA CYS A 45 0.74 14.89 -4.35
C CYS A 45 0.26 14.91 -2.88
N GLU A 46 -1.03 14.67 -2.58
CA GLU A 46 -1.52 14.54 -1.21
C GLU A 46 -1.33 13.10 -0.72
N VAL A 47 -0.08 12.77 -0.36
CA VAL A 47 0.31 11.42 0.07
C VAL A 47 0.25 11.29 1.58
N TYR A 48 -0.46 10.26 2.06
CA TYR A 48 -0.47 9.90 3.47
C TYR A 48 0.49 8.74 3.72
N PRO A 49 1.38 8.83 4.72
CA PRO A 49 2.27 7.73 5.07
C PRO A 49 1.47 6.50 5.51
N CYS A 50 1.97 5.33 5.13
CA CYS A 50 1.40 4.07 5.57
C CYS A 50 1.55 3.90 7.09
N PRO A 51 0.56 3.27 7.75
CA PRO A 51 0.62 3.05 9.18
C PRO A 51 1.81 2.14 9.53
N LEU A 52 2.42 2.40 10.68
CA LEU A 52 3.50 1.57 11.20
C LEU A 52 3.02 0.13 11.39
N PRO A 53 3.83 -0.89 11.03
CA PRO A 53 3.49 -2.31 11.16
C PRO A 53 3.13 -2.75 12.58
N SER A 54 3.62 -2.02 13.59
CA SER A 54 3.33 -2.23 15.00
C SER A 54 2.07 -1.52 15.49
N SER A 55 1.42 -0.73 14.64
CA SER A 55 0.20 0.02 14.97
C SER A 55 -1.05 -0.82 14.80
N ALA A 56 -2.04 -0.62 15.66
CA ALA A 56 -3.36 -1.22 15.53
C ALA A 56 -4.04 -0.86 14.19
N GLU A 57 -3.73 0.32 13.66
CA GLU A 57 -4.20 0.76 12.33
C GLU A 57 -3.68 -0.16 11.22
N PHE A 58 -2.41 -0.59 11.30
CA PHE A 58 -1.83 -1.51 10.33
C PHE A 58 -2.47 -2.90 10.45
N VAL A 59 -2.68 -3.41 11.66
CA VAL A 59 -3.33 -4.72 11.88
C VAL A 59 -4.78 -4.71 11.40
N SER A 60 -5.48 -3.58 11.56
CA SER A 60 -6.86 -3.41 11.09
C SER A 60 -6.93 -3.31 9.57
N LEU A 61 -5.92 -2.69 8.95
CA LEU A 61 -5.82 -2.53 7.50
C LEU A 61 -5.29 -3.80 6.80
N CYS A 62 -4.36 -4.50 7.43
CA CYS A 62 -3.61 -5.65 6.93
C CYS A 62 -3.69 -6.82 7.93
N PRO A 63 -4.87 -7.45 8.08
CA PRO A 63 -5.04 -8.56 9.02
C PRO A 63 -4.16 -9.78 8.65
N ASP A 64 -3.82 -9.92 7.36
CA ASP A 64 -2.95 -10.99 6.84
C ASP A 64 -1.44 -10.65 6.96
N GLY A 65 -1.10 -9.43 7.39
CA GLY A 65 0.27 -8.95 7.48
C GLY A 65 0.82 -8.37 6.17
N ARG A 66 2.16 -8.23 6.10
CA ARG A 66 2.85 -7.70 4.91
C ARG A 66 3.06 -8.80 3.88
N GLY A 67 2.77 -8.51 2.61
CA GLY A 67 2.97 -9.42 1.48
C GLY A 67 1.74 -9.67 0.62
N PHE A 68 0.59 -9.06 0.94
CA PHE A 68 -0.64 -9.29 0.20
C PHE A 68 -0.86 -8.21 -0.87
N ILE A 69 -0.36 -8.45 -2.08
CA ILE A 69 -0.72 -7.68 -3.27
C ILE A 69 -1.75 -8.50 -4.03
N GLN A 70 -3.03 -8.13 -3.95
CA GLN A 70 -4.02 -8.57 -4.94
C GLN A 70 -3.83 -7.72 -6.19
N ASP A 71 -2.74 -7.94 -6.90
CA ASP A 71 -2.61 -7.37 -8.23
C ASP A 71 -3.62 -8.08 -9.14
N ASP A 72 -4.64 -7.35 -9.59
CA ASP A 72 -5.67 -7.80 -10.54
C ASP A 72 -5.08 -8.24 -11.90
N ASN A 73 -3.75 -8.19 -12.08
CA ASN A 73 -3.05 -8.69 -13.26
C ASN A 73 -2.24 -9.99 -13.02
N GLY A 74 -2.55 -10.77 -11.99
CA GLY A 74 -2.31 -12.23 -12.01
C GLY A 74 -0.86 -12.66 -12.32
N LEU A 75 0.14 -11.90 -11.87
CA LEU A 75 1.53 -12.36 -11.87
C LEU A 75 1.85 -12.93 -10.49
N ASP A 76 1.60 -14.22 -10.39
CA ASP A 76 2.12 -15.14 -9.38
C ASP A 76 3.62 -14.90 -9.14
N PHE A 77 3.95 -14.18 -8.08
CA PHE A 77 5.17 -14.44 -7.33
C PHE A 77 4.78 -14.61 -5.87
N GLY A 78 4.16 -15.76 -5.58
CA GLY A 78 4.13 -16.30 -4.23
C GLY A 78 5.56 -16.50 -3.72
N VAL A 79 6.10 -15.50 -3.03
CA VAL A 79 7.33 -15.66 -2.25
C VAL A 79 6.89 -15.96 -0.82
N PRO A 80 7.06 -17.19 -0.32
CA PRO A 80 6.67 -17.55 1.03
C PRO A 80 7.45 -16.70 2.03
N ALA A 81 6.73 -15.93 2.84
CA ALA A 81 7.24 -15.29 4.04
C ALA A 81 7.49 -16.36 5.11
N HIS A 82 8.61 -17.08 5.00
CA HIS A 82 9.12 -17.92 6.09
C HIS A 82 10.63 -17.75 6.24
N ARG A 83 11.02 -17.01 7.28
CA ARG A 83 12.03 -17.49 8.22
C ARG A 83 11.70 -17.04 9.63
#